data_AF-A0A328BTY9-F1
#
_entry.id   AF-A0A328BTY9-F1
#
_cell.length_a   1.000
_cell.length_b   1.000
_cell.length_c   1.000
_cell.angle_alpha   90.00
_cell.angle_beta   90.00
_cell.angle_gamma   90.00
#
_symmetry.space_group_name_H-M   'P 1'
#
loop_
_entity.id
_entity.type
_entity.pdbx_description
1 polymer ?
#
loop_
_entity_poly.entity_id
_entity_poly.type
_entity_poly.pdbx_seq_one_letter_code
_entity_poly.pdbx_strand_id
1 'polypeptide(L)'
;MTSYLIGPLLAASLLLIGWLAYRFALERRHRRRPFVAAAARHWPALAPPAAAPRHRVCFIGDLGAVATDGHDPVLNLLRRWMQEAGAEGSVVMLGDNVYPVGLPPVGHPLRPAAERRLDVQLNLLREFAGQVVFLSGNHDWNKGRPDGYAYLQAQEAYVRQHLPSALYLPENGCPGPVALPLAEGLMLLVLNTQWWVQRGPRPLGRAHGCSADDARQPFAQLRQLLRQYPGQQLLVAGHHPLYSNAMHGGKFTVKQHVFPLTAAHKRAYLPLPLLGSLFPAYRRLLGAAEDMAHPRYRRLRRRLLQVLREFPGTVYAAGHDHNLQYFLRRGVHYLVSGSGSKTAYVAAGGKATFVHERKGFFSLDYYADGQLWLHTWEPADQQGTPAPTSFRWPLVPVPAPAATPPPAPAPAGSAG
;
A
#
# COMPACT_ATOMS: atom_id res chain seq x y z
N MET A 1 34.59 -46.97 0.05
CA MET A 1 33.14 -46.63 0.04
C MET A 1 32.83 -45.19 -0.38
N THR A 2 33.81 -44.38 -0.81
CA THR A 2 33.63 -42.95 -1.14
C THR A 2 33.28 -42.66 -2.62
N SER A 3 33.60 -43.56 -3.56
CA SER A 3 33.39 -43.31 -5.01
C SER A 3 31.94 -43.47 -5.49
N TYR A 4 31.09 -44.23 -4.80
CA TYR A 4 29.69 -44.45 -5.22
C TYR A 4 28.76 -43.26 -4.98
N LEU A 5 29.19 -42.26 -4.19
CA LEU A 5 28.39 -41.08 -3.87
C LEU A 5 28.68 -39.89 -4.80
N ILE A 6 29.83 -39.87 -5.50
CA ILE A 6 30.26 -38.72 -6.30
C ILE A 6 29.39 -38.54 -7.56
N GLY A 7 29.08 -39.63 -8.27
CA GLY A 7 28.23 -39.59 -9.48
C GLY A 7 26.81 -39.07 -9.21
N PRO A 8 26.08 -39.62 -8.23
CA PRO A 8 24.75 -39.12 -7.85
C PRO A 8 24.75 -37.66 -7.37
N LEU A 9 25.78 -37.25 -6.61
CA LEU A 9 25.92 -35.86 -6.14
C LEU A 9 26.18 -34.88 -7.29
N LEU A 10 27.00 -35.25 -8.27
CA LEU A 10 27.25 -34.45 -9.47
C LEU A 10 25.98 -34.32 -10.32
N ALA A 11 25.26 -35.42 -10.54
CA ALA A 11 24.00 -35.41 -11.27
C ALA A 11 22.94 -34.53 -10.57
N ALA A 12 22.79 -34.65 -9.25
CA ALA A 12 21.88 -33.81 -8.47
C ALA A 12 22.27 -32.32 -8.52
N SER A 13 23.58 -32.02 -8.50
CA SER A 13 24.10 -30.65 -8.61
C SER A 13 23.82 -30.04 -9.99
N LEU A 14 24.05 -30.79 -11.07
CA LEU A 14 23.75 -30.35 -12.43
C LEU A 14 22.25 -30.13 -12.65
N LEU A 15 21.40 -31.02 -12.12
CA LEU A 15 19.94 -30.85 -12.14
C LEU A 15 19.52 -29.60 -11.37
N LEU A 16 20.09 -29.33 -10.20
CA LEU A 16 19.81 -28.13 -9.42
C LEU A 16 20.26 -26.86 -10.17
N ILE A 17 21.46 -26.86 -10.76
CA ILE A 17 21.97 -25.73 -11.55
C ILE A 17 21.06 -25.47 -12.76
N GLY A 18 20.71 -26.53 -13.51
CA GLY A 18 19.80 -26.45 -14.65
C GLY A 18 18.43 -25.90 -14.24
N TRP A 19 17.88 -26.38 -13.12
CA TRP A 19 16.62 -25.87 -12.57
C TRP A 19 16.72 -24.41 -12.14
N LEU A 20 17.80 -23.98 -11.46
CA LEU A 20 18.02 -22.58 -11.06
C LEU A 20 18.17 -21.67 -12.28
N ALA A 21 18.91 -22.10 -13.31
CA ALA A 21 19.06 -21.36 -14.57
C ALA A 21 17.72 -21.21 -15.30
N TYR A 22 16.93 -22.28 -15.38
CA TYR A 22 15.57 -22.25 -15.92
C TYR A 22 14.66 -21.29 -15.15
N ARG A 23 14.68 -21.35 -13.80
CA ARG A 23 13.90 -20.43 -12.95
C ARG A 23 14.33 -18.98 -13.10
N PHE A 24 15.63 -18.70 -13.21
CA PHE A 24 16.15 -17.36 -13.46
C PHE A 24 15.72 -16.81 -14.82
N ALA A 25 15.75 -17.64 -15.87
CA ALA A 25 15.29 -17.27 -17.20
C ALA A 25 13.78 -16.94 -17.20
N LEU A 26 12.96 -17.78 -16.54
CA LEU A 26 11.53 -17.51 -16.35
C LEU A 26 11.28 -16.22 -15.58
N GLU A 27 11.98 -16.00 -14.46
CA GLU A 27 11.88 -14.76 -13.69
C GLU A 27 12.17 -13.56 -14.59
N ARG A 28 13.30 -13.55 -15.30
CA ARG A 28 13.68 -12.43 -16.17
C ARG A 28 12.67 -12.15 -17.29
N ARG A 29 12.08 -13.19 -17.88
CA ARG A 29 11.08 -13.07 -18.96
C ARG A 29 9.77 -12.45 -18.47
N HIS A 30 9.34 -12.77 -17.25
CA HIS A 30 8.03 -12.36 -16.73
C HIS A 30 8.08 -11.17 -15.77
N ARG A 31 9.25 -10.84 -15.20
CA ARG A 31 9.41 -9.84 -14.14
C ARG A 31 8.79 -8.47 -14.43
N ARG A 32 8.88 -7.97 -15.66
CA ARG A 32 8.35 -6.65 -16.05
C ARG A 32 7.01 -6.69 -16.79
N ARG A 33 6.45 -7.88 -16.99
CA ARG A 33 5.12 -8.03 -17.60
C ARG A 33 4.05 -8.05 -16.51
N PRO A 34 2.89 -7.43 -16.73
CA PRO A 34 1.79 -7.58 -15.80
C PRO A 34 1.38 -9.06 -15.75
N PHE A 35 1.13 -9.56 -14.55
CA PHE A 35 0.46 -10.83 -14.35
C PHE A 35 -1.00 -10.57 -14.02
N VAL A 36 -1.90 -11.28 -14.71
CA VAL A 36 -3.34 -11.29 -14.40
C VAL A 36 -3.78 -12.74 -14.19
N ALA A 37 -4.47 -12.99 -13.07
CA ALA A 37 -5.04 -14.29 -12.75
C ALA A 37 -6.04 -14.74 -13.83
N ALA A 38 -6.15 -16.06 -14.07
CA ALA A 38 -6.99 -16.61 -15.14
C ALA A 38 -8.44 -16.08 -15.10
N ALA A 39 -9.04 -16.01 -13.91
CA ALA A 39 -10.40 -15.50 -13.70
C ALA A 39 -10.59 -14.02 -14.10
N ALA A 40 -9.52 -13.23 -14.19
CA ALA A 40 -9.55 -11.81 -14.51
C ALA A 40 -8.97 -11.49 -15.90
N ARG A 41 -8.58 -12.49 -16.72
CA ARG A 41 -7.96 -12.24 -18.03
C ARG A 41 -8.88 -11.57 -19.06
N HIS A 42 -10.18 -11.61 -18.83
CA HIS A 42 -11.18 -10.96 -19.68
C HIS A 42 -11.31 -9.44 -19.39
N TRP A 43 -10.52 -8.90 -18.46
CA TRP A 43 -10.53 -7.47 -18.12
C TRP A 43 -10.43 -6.50 -19.33
N PRO A 44 -9.72 -6.80 -20.45
CA PRO A 44 -9.65 -5.86 -21.57
C PRO A 44 -11.01 -5.61 -22.25
N ALA A 45 -11.96 -6.55 -22.10
CA ALA A 45 -13.32 -6.43 -22.61
C ALA A 45 -14.27 -5.71 -21.65
N LEU A 46 -13.88 -5.52 -20.38
CA LEU A 46 -14.68 -4.80 -19.39
C LEU A 46 -14.49 -3.29 -19.59
N ALA A 47 -15.54 -2.50 -19.50
CA ALA A 47 -15.47 -1.05 -19.59
C ALA A 47 -16.19 -0.40 -18.40
N PRO A 48 -15.64 0.68 -17.82
CA PRO A 48 -16.34 1.45 -16.80
C PRO A 48 -17.58 2.13 -17.39
N PRO A 49 -18.51 2.61 -16.54
CA PRO A 49 -19.64 3.43 -17.00
C PRO A 49 -19.18 4.59 -17.88
N ALA A 50 -19.98 4.92 -18.89
CA ALA A 50 -19.71 6.04 -19.80
C ALA A 50 -19.91 7.42 -19.13
N ALA A 51 -20.71 7.47 -18.06
CA ALA A 51 -20.87 8.67 -17.25
C ALA A 51 -19.54 9.06 -16.57
N ALA A 52 -19.37 10.33 -16.22
CA ALA A 52 -18.22 10.74 -15.41
C ALA A 52 -18.31 10.13 -14.00
N PRO A 53 -17.18 9.74 -13.39
CA PRO A 53 -17.17 9.31 -11.98
C PRO A 53 -17.60 10.48 -11.09
N ARG A 54 -18.35 10.17 -10.04
CA ARG A 54 -18.72 11.12 -8.98
C ARG A 54 -17.51 11.55 -8.17
N HIS A 55 -16.55 10.65 -7.97
CA HIS A 55 -15.32 10.96 -7.25
C HIS A 55 -14.18 10.05 -7.72
N ARG A 56 -12.95 10.56 -7.75
CA ARG A 56 -11.75 9.77 -8.09
C ARG A 56 -10.76 9.77 -6.93
N VAL A 57 -10.21 8.61 -6.57
CA VAL A 57 -9.24 8.47 -5.47
C VAL A 57 -7.94 7.86 -5.97
N CYS A 58 -6.85 8.61 -5.92
CA CYS A 58 -5.49 8.14 -6.20
C CYS A 58 -4.84 7.63 -4.91
N PHE A 59 -4.20 6.46 -4.99
CA PHE A 59 -3.43 5.88 -3.90
C PHE A 59 -1.97 5.75 -4.32
N ILE A 60 -1.09 6.56 -3.75
CA ILE A 60 0.32 6.59 -4.16
C ILE A 60 1.24 6.55 -2.93
N GLY A 61 2.10 5.54 -2.84
CA GLY A 61 3.07 5.38 -1.75
C GLY A 61 4.51 5.50 -2.23
N ASP A 62 5.42 5.63 -1.26
CA ASP A 62 6.85 5.39 -1.45
C ASP A 62 7.50 6.36 -2.46
N LEU A 63 7.12 7.64 -2.37
CA LEU A 63 7.64 8.73 -3.20
C LEU A 63 8.97 9.30 -2.70
N GLY A 64 9.51 8.83 -1.58
CA GLY A 64 10.69 9.41 -0.95
C GLY A 64 11.98 9.45 -1.78
N ALA A 65 12.02 8.84 -2.97
CA ALA A 65 13.14 8.92 -3.91
C ALA A 65 12.77 9.38 -5.33
N VAL A 66 11.70 10.16 -5.47
CA VAL A 66 11.43 10.89 -6.71
C VAL A 66 12.62 11.76 -7.11
N ALA A 67 12.78 11.98 -8.41
CA ALA A 67 13.75 12.93 -8.93
C ALA A 67 13.33 14.37 -8.53
N THR A 68 14.31 15.19 -8.15
CA THR A 68 14.08 16.57 -7.68
C THR A 68 14.44 17.62 -8.73
N ASP A 69 14.69 17.20 -9.97
CA ASP A 69 15.08 18.02 -11.12
C ASP A 69 13.89 18.40 -12.02
N GLY A 70 12.66 18.03 -11.62
CA GLY A 70 11.44 18.30 -12.39
C GLY A 70 11.12 17.26 -13.47
N HIS A 71 11.93 16.21 -13.62
CA HIS A 71 11.75 15.19 -14.65
C HIS A 71 11.32 13.82 -14.09
N ASP A 72 10.70 13.76 -12.92
CA ASP A 72 10.21 12.50 -12.37
C ASP A 72 8.94 12.03 -13.12
N PRO A 73 8.97 10.85 -13.77
CA PRO A 73 7.85 10.38 -14.58
C PRO A 73 6.57 10.11 -13.80
N VAL A 74 6.68 9.73 -12.52
CA VAL A 74 5.49 9.43 -11.71
C VAL A 74 4.85 10.72 -11.22
N LEU A 75 5.64 11.73 -10.86
CA LEU A 75 5.11 13.05 -10.52
C LEU A 75 4.43 13.72 -11.71
N ASN A 76 5.01 13.59 -12.91
CA ASN A 76 4.38 14.09 -14.14
C ASN A 76 3.08 13.34 -14.48
N LEU A 77 3.04 12.03 -14.26
CA LEU A 77 1.82 11.24 -14.43
C LEU A 77 0.74 11.63 -13.40
N LEU A 78 1.13 11.84 -12.13
CA LEU A 78 0.23 12.29 -11.08
C LEU A 78 -0.35 13.68 -11.41
N ARG A 79 0.46 14.60 -11.96
CA ARG A 79 -0.01 15.91 -12.46
C ARG A 79 -1.18 15.76 -13.43
N ARG A 80 -1.04 14.86 -14.41
CA ARG A 80 -2.10 14.60 -15.41
C ARG A 80 -3.34 14.01 -14.76
N TRP A 81 -3.16 13.02 -13.88
CA TRP A 81 -4.29 12.44 -13.13
C TRP A 81 -5.04 13.49 -12.30
N MET A 82 -4.31 14.39 -11.63
CA MET A 82 -4.89 15.48 -10.84
C MET A 82 -5.68 16.47 -11.72
N GLN A 83 -5.18 16.78 -12.92
CA GLN A 83 -5.91 17.60 -13.89
C GLN A 83 -7.18 16.91 -14.39
N GLU A 84 -7.15 15.60 -14.61
CA GLU A 84 -8.34 14.83 -15.01
C GLU A 84 -9.36 14.67 -13.88
N ALA A 85 -8.90 14.56 -12.62
CA ALA A 85 -9.79 14.39 -11.47
C ALA A 85 -10.43 15.71 -11.04
N GLY A 86 -9.73 16.84 -11.17
CA GLY A 86 -10.24 18.14 -10.77
C GLY A 86 -10.57 18.23 -9.27
N ALA A 87 -11.65 18.93 -8.94
CA ALA A 87 -12.10 19.12 -7.55
C ALA A 87 -12.72 17.85 -6.93
N GLU A 88 -13.33 16.99 -7.74
CA GLU A 88 -13.96 15.71 -7.34
C GLU A 88 -12.91 14.59 -7.23
N GLY A 89 -11.74 14.93 -6.73
CA GLY A 89 -10.57 14.07 -6.67
C GLY A 89 -9.95 14.05 -5.29
N SER A 90 -9.31 12.94 -4.94
CA SER A 90 -8.49 12.83 -3.73
C SER A 90 -7.18 12.10 -3.99
N VAL A 91 -6.07 12.65 -3.52
CA VAL A 91 -4.77 11.98 -3.51
C VAL A 91 -4.47 11.52 -2.08
N VAL A 92 -4.33 10.21 -1.91
CA VAL A 92 -3.93 9.57 -0.65
C VAL A 92 -2.47 9.11 -0.75
N MET A 93 -1.60 9.84 -0.08
CA MET A 93 -0.16 9.55 0.03
C MET A 93 0.04 8.45 1.07
N LEU A 94 0.32 7.23 0.64
CA LEU A 94 0.33 6.00 1.45
C LEU A 94 1.58 5.83 2.33
N GLY A 95 2.30 6.90 2.64
CA GLY A 95 3.50 6.89 3.48
C GLY A 95 4.80 6.65 2.73
N ASP A 96 5.90 6.68 3.48
CA ASP A 96 7.27 6.68 2.97
C ASP A 96 7.52 7.86 2.02
N ASN A 97 7.13 9.02 2.52
CA ASN A 97 7.10 10.27 1.77
C ASN A 97 8.51 10.83 1.54
N VAL A 98 9.47 10.52 2.42
CA VAL A 98 10.88 10.96 2.28
C VAL A 98 11.87 9.83 2.60
N TYR A 99 12.81 9.57 1.69
CA TYR A 99 13.90 8.62 1.89
C TYR A 99 15.24 9.31 2.16
N PRO A 100 16.15 8.66 2.91
CA PRO A 100 16.09 7.28 3.40
C PRO A 100 15.47 7.10 4.79
N VAL A 101 15.09 8.14 5.52
CA VAL A 101 14.65 8.04 6.92
C VAL A 101 13.62 9.11 7.33
N GLY A 102 12.78 9.59 6.40
CA GLY A 102 11.82 10.64 6.71
C GLY A 102 12.47 12.02 6.80
N LEU A 103 11.76 12.98 7.41
CA LEU A 103 12.25 14.34 7.66
C LEU A 103 12.90 14.45 9.05
N PRO A 104 14.23 14.66 9.15
CA PRO A 104 14.90 14.85 10.43
C PRO A 104 14.49 16.16 11.13
N PRO A 105 14.67 16.27 12.46
CA PRO A 105 14.50 17.53 13.20
C PRO A 105 15.38 18.67 12.68
N VAL A 106 15.01 19.91 13.02
CA VAL A 106 15.74 21.14 12.65
C VAL A 106 17.19 21.05 13.13
N GLY A 107 18.14 21.50 12.31
CA GLY A 107 19.58 21.47 12.58
C GLY A 107 20.30 20.17 12.17
N HIS A 108 19.57 19.11 11.83
CA HIS A 108 20.20 17.85 11.39
C HIS A 108 20.80 17.98 9.97
N PRO A 109 22.04 17.50 9.70
CA PRO A 109 22.72 17.67 8.41
C PRO A 109 21.99 17.10 7.19
N LEU A 110 21.18 16.04 7.39
CA LEU A 110 20.38 15.43 6.32
C LEU A 110 19.08 16.18 6.00
N ARG A 111 18.67 17.15 6.84
CA ARG A 111 17.37 17.82 6.70
C ARG A 111 17.23 18.60 5.39
N PRO A 112 18.20 19.41 4.92
CA PRO A 112 18.03 20.15 3.66
C PRO A 112 17.76 19.25 2.45
N ALA A 113 18.37 18.06 2.41
CA ALA A 113 18.12 17.10 1.32
C ALA A 113 16.75 16.41 1.44
N ALA A 114 16.25 16.22 2.67
CA ALA A 114 14.93 15.68 2.94
C ALA A 114 13.83 16.70 2.59
N GLU A 115 14.01 17.97 2.96
CA GLU A 115 13.10 19.08 2.62
C GLU A 115 12.98 19.23 1.10
N ARG A 116 14.09 19.31 0.36
CA ARG A 116 14.06 19.40 -1.12
C ARG A 116 13.24 18.29 -1.78
N ARG A 117 13.29 17.06 -1.24
CA ARG A 117 12.50 15.92 -1.77
C ARG A 117 11.01 16.03 -1.45
N LEU A 118 10.70 16.54 -0.26
CA LEU A 118 9.31 16.77 0.14
C LEU A 118 8.72 17.97 -0.62
N ASP A 119 9.48 19.04 -0.79
CA ASP A 119 9.06 20.26 -1.50
C ASP A 119 8.63 19.98 -2.93
N VAL A 120 9.34 19.12 -3.67
CA VAL A 120 8.95 18.74 -5.04
C VAL A 120 7.55 18.09 -5.06
N GLN A 121 7.24 17.26 -4.06
CA GLN A 121 5.92 16.65 -3.92
C GLN A 121 4.88 17.69 -3.50
N LEU A 122 5.16 18.52 -2.50
CA LEU A 122 4.25 19.55 -2.00
C LEU A 122 3.94 20.61 -3.06
N ASN A 123 4.93 21.00 -3.86
CA ASN A 123 4.77 21.96 -4.95
C ASN A 123 3.84 21.42 -6.03
N LEU A 124 3.98 20.14 -6.41
CA LEU A 124 3.05 19.48 -7.31
C LEU A 124 1.63 19.45 -6.73
N LEU A 125 1.50 18.99 -5.48
CA LEU A 125 0.20 18.80 -4.84
C LEU A 125 -0.53 20.12 -4.57
N ARG A 126 0.19 21.24 -4.49
CA ARG A 126 -0.40 22.59 -4.40
C ARG A 126 -1.19 22.98 -5.65
N GLU A 127 -0.89 22.38 -6.80
CA GLU A 127 -1.62 22.61 -8.04
C GLU A 127 -2.98 21.89 -8.07
N PHE A 128 -3.25 20.98 -7.13
CA PHE A 128 -4.45 20.16 -7.13
C PHE A 128 -5.64 20.87 -6.49
N ALA A 129 -6.77 20.89 -7.19
CA ALA A 129 -8.03 21.46 -6.68
C ALA A 129 -8.77 20.53 -5.70
N GLY A 130 -8.47 19.23 -5.73
CA GLY A 130 -9.09 18.22 -4.87
C GLY A 130 -8.40 18.06 -3.51
N GLN A 131 -8.81 17.02 -2.77
CA GLN A 131 -8.33 16.76 -1.42
C GLN A 131 -6.98 16.01 -1.43
N VAL A 132 -6.02 16.48 -0.64
CA VAL A 132 -4.77 15.75 -0.39
C VAL A 132 -4.77 15.20 1.03
N VAL A 133 -4.43 13.91 1.17
CA VAL A 133 -4.32 13.21 2.46
C VAL A 133 -2.97 12.52 2.54
N PHE A 134 -2.18 12.87 3.55
CA PHE A 134 -0.94 12.19 3.90
C PHE A 134 -1.19 11.17 5.01
N LEU A 135 -0.52 10.03 4.93
CA LEU A 135 -0.27 9.17 6.09
C LEU A 135 1.23 8.84 6.18
N SER A 136 1.65 8.29 7.32
CA SER A 136 3.06 7.97 7.57
C SER A 136 3.39 6.50 7.36
N GLY A 137 4.55 6.24 6.77
CA GLY A 137 5.18 4.93 6.64
C GLY A 137 6.35 4.69 7.59
N ASN A 138 7.04 3.56 7.44
CA ASN A 138 8.13 3.23 8.36
C ASN A 138 9.32 4.17 8.21
N HIS A 139 9.61 4.67 7.01
CA HIS A 139 10.69 5.64 6.80
C HIS A 139 10.38 6.98 7.45
N ASP A 140 9.13 7.45 7.41
CA ASP A 140 8.70 8.69 8.07
C ASP A 140 8.88 8.63 9.59
N TRP A 141 8.84 7.42 10.17
CA TRP A 141 9.15 7.13 11.57
C TRP A 141 10.64 6.80 11.81
N ASN A 142 11.56 7.34 11.02
CA ASN A 142 13.00 7.02 11.10
C ASN A 142 13.28 5.50 11.13
N LYS A 143 12.53 4.70 10.35
CA LYS A 143 12.59 3.22 10.34
C LYS A 143 12.33 2.57 11.70
N GLY A 144 11.50 3.21 12.52
CA GLY A 144 11.14 2.73 13.87
C GLY A 144 12.27 2.83 14.89
N ARG A 145 13.27 3.70 14.66
CA ARG A 145 14.32 4.05 15.63
C ARG A 145 13.71 4.76 16.86
N PRO A 146 14.43 4.83 18.00
CA PRO A 146 13.90 5.41 19.24
C PRO A 146 13.35 6.84 19.11
N ASP A 147 13.95 7.65 18.24
CA ASP A 147 13.58 9.04 17.95
C ASP A 147 12.60 9.18 16.77
N GLY A 148 12.07 8.07 16.25
CA GLY A 148 11.19 8.06 15.08
C GLY A 148 9.93 8.90 15.24
N TYR A 149 9.42 9.07 16.46
CA TYR A 149 8.28 9.95 16.72
C TYR A 149 8.59 11.42 16.44
N ALA A 150 9.81 11.89 16.73
CA ALA A 150 10.22 13.25 16.45
C ALA A 150 10.32 13.50 14.93
N TYR A 151 10.74 12.50 14.15
CA TYR A 151 10.78 12.58 12.68
C TYR A 151 9.38 12.69 12.09
N LEU A 152 8.45 11.88 12.59
CA LEU A 152 7.05 11.99 12.20
C LEU A 152 6.51 13.39 12.50
N GLN A 153 6.66 13.87 13.73
CA GLN A 153 6.15 15.19 14.13
C GLN A 153 6.76 16.30 13.28
N ALA A 154 8.06 16.22 12.99
CA ALA A 154 8.73 17.17 12.11
C ALA A 154 8.12 17.16 10.70
N GLN A 155 7.83 15.99 10.14
CA GLN A 155 7.23 15.86 8.82
C GLN A 155 5.76 16.34 8.79
N GLU A 156 4.96 15.97 9.77
CA GLU A 156 3.57 16.43 9.91
C GLU A 156 3.51 17.96 10.00
N ALA A 157 4.35 18.56 10.84
CA ALA A 157 4.45 20.01 10.97
C ALA A 157 4.91 20.67 9.65
N TYR A 158 5.87 20.08 8.95
CA TYR A 158 6.36 20.60 7.68
C TYR A 158 5.29 20.58 6.60
N VAL A 159 4.53 19.47 6.47
CA VAL A 159 3.41 19.38 5.51
C VAL A 159 2.34 20.42 5.83
N ARG A 160 1.92 20.55 7.10
CA ARG A 160 0.93 21.56 7.51
C ARG A 160 1.37 22.98 7.19
N GLN A 161 2.66 23.28 7.37
CA GLN A 161 3.20 24.61 7.10
C GLN A 161 3.26 24.92 5.59
N HIS A 162 3.65 23.95 4.76
CA HIS A 162 3.96 24.19 3.35
C HIS A 162 2.82 23.82 2.38
N LEU A 163 1.85 23.04 2.84
CA LEU A 163 0.61 22.70 2.12
C LEU A 163 -0.58 22.65 3.09
N PRO A 164 -1.08 23.80 3.58
CA PRO A 164 -2.13 23.86 4.61
C PRO A 164 -3.47 23.23 4.19
N SER A 165 -3.72 23.08 2.89
CA SER A 165 -4.92 22.42 2.35
C SER A 165 -4.87 20.88 2.47
N ALA A 166 -3.69 20.30 2.72
CA ALA A 166 -3.54 18.86 2.89
C ALA A 166 -3.83 18.44 4.35
N LEU A 167 -4.43 17.27 4.50
CA LEU A 167 -4.64 16.62 5.80
C LEU A 167 -3.50 15.63 6.05
N TYR A 168 -2.94 15.63 7.26
CA TYR A 168 -1.97 14.61 7.68
C TYR A 168 -2.62 13.68 8.70
N LEU A 169 -3.06 12.50 8.25
CA LEU A 169 -3.92 11.61 9.00
C LEU A 169 -3.26 10.25 9.31
N PRO A 170 -3.49 9.70 10.51
CA PRO A 170 -4.00 10.36 11.71
C PRO A 170 -3.01 11.40 12.26
N GLU A 171 -3.53 12.48 12.83
CA GLU A 171 -2.72 13.55 13.41
C GLU A 171 -1.93 13.08 14.65
N ASN A 172 -0.87 13.82 14.97
CA ASN A 172 -0.02 13.63 16.16
C ASN A 172 0.61 12.24 16.28
N GLY A 173 0.64 11.48 15.19
CA GLY A 173 1.07 10.08 15.15
C GLY A 173 0.14 9.09 15.82
N CYS A 174 -1.12 9.47 16.06
CA CYS A 174 -2.13 8.58 16.62
C CYS A 174 -2.35 7.33 15.74
N PRO A 175 -2.81 6.21 16.31
CA PRO A 175 -3.03 4.97 15.55
C PRO A 175 -4.19 5.07 14.53
N GLY A 176 -5.12 6.00 14.73
CA GLY A 176 -6.42 6.03 14.03
C GLY A 176 -7.38 4.97 14.57
N PRO A 177 -8.46 4.62 13.84
CA PRO A 177 -8.82 5.16 12.53
C PRO A 177 -9.36 6.60 12.61
N VAL A 178 -9.13 7.37 11.54
CA VAL A 178 -9.81 8.66 11.31
C VAL A 178 -10.72 8.49 10.09
N ALA A 179 -11.98 8.90 10.21
CA ALA A 179 -12.95 8.86 9.11
C ALA A 179 -12.98 10.21 8.37
N LEU A 180 -12.96 10.17 7.04
CA LEU A 180 -13.00 11.31 6.16
C LEU A 180 -14.00 11.02 5.02
N PRO A 181 -15.17 11.68 5.00
CA PRO A 181 -16.08 11.62 3.86
C PRO A 181 -15.37 12.20 2.63
N LEU A 182 -15.40 11.49 1.51
CA LEU A 182 -14.82 11.97 0.25
C LEU A 182 -15.91 12.48 -0.70
N ALA A 183 -17.02 11.76 -0.77
CA ALA A 183 -18.22 12.10 -1.52
C ALA A 183 -19.43 11.43 -0.86
N GLU A 184 -20.64 11.73 -1.33
CA GLU A 184 -21.85 11.04 -0.86
C GLU A 184 -21.73 9.53 -1.11
N GLY A 185 -21.85 8.74 -0.04
CA GLY A 185 -21.70 7.29 -0.09
C GLY A 185 -20.26 6.79 -0.23
N LEU A 186 -19.24 7.66 -0.12
CA LEU A 186 -17.82 7.28 -0.19
C LEU A 186 -17.04 7.80 1.03
N MET A 187 -16.48 6.88 1.80
CA MET A 187 -15.74 7.20 3.04
C MET A 187 -14.32 6.65 2.99
N LEU A 188 -13.35 7.46 3.40
CA LEU A 188 -11.98 7.05 3.66
C LEU A 188 -11.73 6.89 5.16
N LEU A 189 -11.17 5.76 5.58
CA LEU A 189 -10.72 5.48 6.94
C LEU A 189 -9.19 5.34 6.94
N VAL A 190 -8.48 6.24 7.62
CA VAL A 190 -7.01 6.26 7.62
C VAL A 190 -6.44 5.69 8.93
N LEU A 191 -5.47 4.78 8.82
CA LEU A 191 -4.78 4.14 9.94
C LEU A 191 -3.28 4.38 9.87
N ASN A 192 -2.67 4.72 11.00
CA ASN A 192 -1.22 4.73 11.14
C ASN A 192 -0.70 3.32 11.45
N THR A 193 -0.57 2.50 10.41
CA THR A 193 -0.13 1.11 10.59
C THR A 193 1.28 0.96 11.18
N GLN A 194 2.19 1.93 10.96
CA GLN A 194 3.54 1.88 11.52
C GLN A 194 3.54 1.96 13.05
N TRP A 195 2.50 2.57 13.65
CA TRP A 195 2.30 2.62 15.09
C TRP A 195 2.38 1.23 15.76
N TRP A 196 1.85 0.16 15.14
CA TRP A 196 1.93 -1.19 15.72
C TRP A 196 3.25 -1.92 15.49
N VAL A 197 3.99 -1.52 14.45
CA VAL A 197 5.20 -2.22 13.99
C VAL A 197 6.44 -1.68 14.70
N GLN A 198 6.50 -0.36 14.89
CA GLN A 198 7.65 0.38 15.41
C GLN A 198 7.92 0.18 16.93
N ARG A 199 9.12 0.54 17.39
CA ARG A 199 9.62 0.27 18.76
C ARG A 199 9.67 1.49 19.68
N GLY A 200 9.78 2.69 19.13
CA GLY A 200 9.86 3.95 19.86
C GLY A 200 8.52 4.40 20.47
N PRO A 201 8.44 5.68 20.89
CA PRO A 201 7.24 6.26 21.49
C PRO A 201 6.01 6.11 20.59
N ARG A 202 4.88 5.78 21.21
CA ARG A 202 3.62 5.48 20.54
C ARG A 202 2.49 6.27 21.22
N PRO A 203 2.10 7.43 20.67
CA PRO A 203 1.10 8.28 21.31
C PRO A 203 -0.25 7.56 21.41
N LEU A 204 -0.91 7.71 22.55
CA LEU A 204 -2.24 7.18 22.90
C LEU A 204 -2.94 8.12 23.89
N GLY A 205 -4.26 8.02 23.93
CA GLY A 205 -5.12 8.75 24.84
C GLY A 205 -5.18 10.24 24.58
N ARG A 206 -6.08 10.89 25.33
CA ARG A 206 -6.41 12.31 25.15
C ARG A 206 -5.22 13.25 25.34
N ALA A 207 -4.27 12.89 26.20
CA ALA A 207 -3.05 13.68 26.43
C ALA A 207 -2.20 13.87 25.16
N HIS A 208 -2.29 12.95 24.21
CA HIS A 208 -1.62 13.03 22.92
C HIS A 208 -2.58 13.37 21.76
N GLY A 209 -3.81 13.79 22.05
CA GLY A 209 -4.83 14.06 21.05
C GLY A 209 -5.36 12.80 20.34
N CYS A 210 -5.16 11.60 20.91
CA CYS A 210 -5.59 10.35 20.30
C CYS A 210 -6.94 9.87 20.85
N SER A 211 -7.75 9.31 19.96
CA SER A 211 -9.06 8.71 20.29
C SER A 211 -8.97 7.36 21.00
N ALA A 212 -7.80 6.71 20.96
CA ALA A 212 -7.59 5.37 21.51
C ALA A 212 -6.66 5.42 22.73
N ASP A 213 -7.09 4.80 23.83
CA ASP A 213 -6.31 4.72 25.07
C ASP A 213 -5.42 3.47 25.12
N ASP A 214 -5.67 2.47 24.27
CA ASP A 214 -4.86 1.25 24.18
C ASP A 214 -4.67 0.74 22.75
N ALA A 215 -3.75 -0.21 22.57
CA ALA A 215 -3.39 -0.77 21.26
C ALA A 215 -4.50 -1.63 20.59
N ARG A 216 -5.59 -1.94 21.29
CA ARG A 216 -6.71 -2.79 20.85
C ARG A 216 -7.89 -1.95 20.40
N GLN A 217 -8.16 -0.83 21.07
CA GLN A 217 -9.27 0.08 20.78
C GLN A 217 -9.37 0.50 19.30
N PRO A 218 -8.28 0.80 18.56
CA PRO A 218 -8.37 1.16 17.15
C PRO A 218 -9.04 0.10 16.27
N PHE A 219 -8.84 -1.19 16.57
CA PHE A 219 -9.51 -2.27 15.82
C PHE A 219 -11.00 -2.34 16.15
N ALA A 220 -11.39 -2.02 17.39
CA ALA A 220 -12.79 -1.94 17.78
C ALA A 220 -13.46 -0.71 17.14
N GLN A 221 -12.79 0.44 17.16
CA GLN A 221 -13.23 1.68 16.51
C GLN A 221 -13.37 1.50 14.99
N LEU A 222 -12.41 0.86 14.33
CA LEU A 222 -12.50 0.53 12.90
C LEU A 222 -13.74 -0.30 12.61
N ARG A 223 -13.97 -1.36 13.38
CA ARG A 223 -15.15 -2.21 13.21
C ARG A 223 -16.45 -1.47 13.49
N GLN A 224 -16.46 -0.53 14.43
CA GLN A 224 -17.63 0.31 14.72
C GLN A 224 -17.92 1.24 13.54
N LEU A 225 -16.91 1.95 13.02
CA LEU A 225 -17.06 2.82 11.85
C LEU A 225 -17.55 2.03 10.62
N LEU A 226 -16.98 0.85 10.37
CA LEU A 226 -17.42 -0.02 9.27
C LEU A 226 -18.89 -0.48 9.42
N ARG A 227 -19.43 -0.56 10.65
CA ARG A 227 -20.86 -0.88 10.89
C ARG A 227 -21.76 0.34 10.80
N GLN A 228 -21.23 1.52 11.11
CA GLN A 228 -22.01 2.77 11.18
C GLN A 228 -22.41 3.29 9.80
N TYR A 229 -21.70 2.89 8.75
CA TYR A 229 -21.94 3.33 7.37
C TYR A 229 -22.34 2.16 6.46
N PRO A 230 -23.44 1.43 6.78
CA PRO A 230 -23.91 0.37 5.90
C PRO A 230 -24.28 0.96 4.53
N GLY A 231 -24.01 0.22 3.46
CA GLY A 231 -24.34 0.63 2.09
C GLY A 231 -23.47 1.74 1.50
N GLN A 232 -22.55 2.33 2.28
CA GLN A 232 -21.53 3.23 1.73
C GLN A 232 -20.32 2.42 1.26
N GLN A 233 -19.63 2.94 0.25
CA GLN A 233 -18.34 2.42 -0.19
C GLN A 233 -17.25 2.85 0.80
N LEU A 234 -16.62 1.87 1.44
CA LEU A 234 -15.61 2.10 2.47
C LEU A 234 -14.21 1.81 1.93
N LEU A 235 -13.34 2.81 2.02
CA LEU A 235 -11.93 2.74 1.68
C LEU A 235 -11.13 2.83 2.98
N VAL A 236 -10.18 1.92 3.18
CA VAL A 236 -9.28 1.91 4.35
C VAL A 236 -7.85 2.08 3.85
N ALA A 237 -7.16 3.11 4.33
CA ALA A 237 -5.78 3.38 3.94
C ALA A 237 -4.82 3.19 5.13
N GLY A 238 -3.68 2.57 4.86
CA GLY A 238 -2.59 2.44 5.82
C GLY A 238 -1.31 2.04 5.11
N HIS A 239 -0.14 2.36 5.67
CA HIS A 239 1.12 2.09 4.97
C HIS A 239 1.41 0.59 4.71
N HIS A 240 1.12 -0.29 5.68
CA HIS A 240 1.52 -1.71 5.64
C HIS A 240 0.49 -2.62 4.93
N PRO A 241 0.87 -3.36 3.87
CA PRO A 241 -0.02 -4.32 3.20
C PRO A 241 -0.55 -5.47 4.08
N LEU A 242 -1.73 -5.99 3.75
CA LEU A 242 -2.29 -7.20 4.41
C LEU A 242 -2.11 -8.48 3.59
N TYR A 243 -1.78 -8.33 2.32
CA TYR A 243 -1.34 -9.39 1.42
C TYR A 243 -0.21 -8.84 0.56
N SER A 244 0.78 -9.68 0.27
CA SER A 244 1.87 -9.31 -0.63
C SER A 244 2.56 -10.54 -1.20
N ASN A 245 2.90 -10.46 -2.48
CA ASN A 245 3.79 -11.37 -3.19
C ASN A 245 5.20 -10.79 -3.39
N ALA A 246 5.52 -9.70 -2.69
CA ALA A 246 6.85 -9.11 -2.70
C ALA A 246 7.76 -9.75 -1.64
N MET A 247 9.00 -9.25 -1.57
CA MET A 247 10.00 -9.75 -0.62
C MET A 247 9.58 -9.62 0.84
N HIS A 248 8.91 -8.52 1.22
CA HIS A 248 8.40 -8.35 2.59
C HIS A 248 7.25 -9.32 2.92
N GLY A 249 6.58 -9.87 1.89
CA GLY A 249 5.66 -11.00 1.97
C GLY A 249 6.33 -12.39 1.98
N GLY A 250 7.67 -12.45 1.98
CA GLY A 250 8.44 -13.70 2.03
C GLY A 250 8.66 -14.37 0.67
N LYS A 251 8.56 -13.62 -0.44
CA LYS A 251 8.86 -14.10 -1.79
C LYS A 251 10.23 -13.60 -2.26
N PHE A 252 11.16 -14.52 -2.46
CA PHE A 252 12.54 -14.20 -2.84
C PHE A 252 12.85 -14.67 -4.26
N THR A 253 13.71 -13.94 -4.95
CA THR A 253 14.19 -14.29 -6.30
C THR A 253 15.22 -15.42 -6.25
N VAL A 254 15.45 -16.11 -7.37
CA VAL A 254 16.54 -17.10 -7.49
C VAL A 254 17.88 -16.48 -7.08
N LYS A 255 18.15 -15.23 -7.48
CA LYS A 255 19.36 -14.50 -7.07
C LYS A 255 19.52 -14.45 -5.55
N GLN A 256 18.43 -14.27 -4.80
CA GLN A 256 18.49 -14.19 -3.33
C GLN A 256 18.63 -15.55 -2.66
N HIS A 257 18.19 -16.63 -3.31
CA HIS A 257 18.44 -18.00 -2.86
C HIS A 257 19.89 -18.45 -3.11
N VAL A 258 20.50 -17.96 -4.19
CA VAL A 258 21.89 -18.31 -4.57
C VAL A 258 22.89 -17.34 -3.94
N PHE A 259 22.59 -16.05 -3.86
CA PHE A 259 23.47 -14.99 -3.37
C PHE A 259 22.79 -14.14 -2.28
N PRO A 260 22.49 -14.71 -1.10
CA PRO A 260 21.71 -14.04 -0.05
C PRO A 260 22.37 -12.75 0.48
N LEU A 261 23.70 -12.71 0.49
CA LEU A 261 24.47 -11.56 0.97
C LEU A 261 24.27 -10.30 0.11
N THR A 262 23.78 -10.45 -1.12
CA THR A 262 23.41 -9.31 -1.98
C THR A 262 22.24 -8.49 -1.43
N ALA A 263 21.45 -9.04 -0.50
CA ALA A 263 20.40 -8.32 0.21
C ALA A 263 20.95 -7.31 1.24
N ALA A 264 22.14 -7.58 1.81
CA ALA A 264 22.81 -6.69 2.76
C ALA A 264 23.81 -5.76 2.05
N HIS A 265 24.53 -6.26 1.05
CA HIS A 265 25.50 -5.47 0.29
C HIS A 265 25.47 -5.83 -1.20
N LYS A 266 25.14 -4.87 -2.07
CA LYS A 266 24.83 -5.11 -3.51
C LYS A 266 25.96 -5.79 -4.31
N ARG A 267 27.21 -5.74 -3.83
CA ARG A 267 28.39 -6.36 -4.48
C ARG A 267 28.78 -7.73 -3.92
N ALA A 268 28.09 -8.23 -2.89
CA ALA A 268 28.43 -9.49 -2.23
C ALA A 268 27.86 -10.72 -2.97
N TYR A 269 28.37 -10.99 -4.18
CA TYR A 269 27.99 -12.14 -5.02
C TYR A 269 28.71 -13.43 -4.62
N LEU A 270 28.62 -13.81 -3.34
CA LEU A 270 29.11 -15.11 -2.88
C LEU A 270 27.99 -16.15 -3.02
N PRO A 271 28.13 -17.17 -3.89
CA PRO A 271 27.12 -18.21 -4.04
C PRO A 271 27.10 -19.09 -2.80
N LEU A 272 25.97 -19.13 -2.11
CA LEU A 272 25.72 -19.99 -0.96
C LEU A 272 24.47 -20.84 -1.24
N PRO A 273 24.48 -21.78 -2.20
CA PRO A 273 23.37 -22.72 -2.35
C PRO A 273 23.18 -23.53 -1.04
N LEU A 274 21.94 -23.93 -0.73
CA LEU A 274 21.53 -24.60 0.52
C LEU A 274 21.63 -23.70 1.78
N LEU A 275 22.82 -23.23 2.18
CA LEU A 275 23.01 -22.31 3.33
C LEU A 275 22.37 -20.94 3.09
N GLY A 276 22.41 -20.45 1.85
CA GLY A 276 21.82 -19.18 1.46
C GLY A 276 20.31 -19.23 1.26
N SER A 277 19.68 -20.41 1.33
CA SER A 277 18.23 -20.52 1.51
C SER A 277 17.81 -20.36 2.97
N LEU A 278 18.74 -20.44 3.94
CA LEU A 278 18.47 -20.18 5.36
C LEU A 278 18.16 -18.70 5.63
N PHE A 279 18.77 -17.75 4.90
CA PHE A 279 18.50 -16.32 5.09
C PHE A 279 17.13 -15.87 4.54
N PRO A 280 16.72 -16.22 3.30
CA PRO A 280 15.34 -16.13 2.83
C PRO A 280 14.34 -16.88 3.72
N ALA A 281 14.69 -18.07 4.23
CA ALA A 281 13.85 -18.81 5.18
C ALA A 281 13.72 -18.07 6.52
N TYR A 282 14.80 -17.51 7.07
CA TYR A 282 14.81 -16.68 8.27
C TYR A 282 13.96 -15.41 8.09
N ARG A 283 14.12 -14.68 6.99
CA ARG A 283 13.26 -13.52 6.69
C ARG A 283 11.80 -13.91 6.45
N ARG A 284 11.55 -15.11 5.92
CA ARG A 284 10.20 -15.68 5.75
C ARG A 284 9.55 -16.15 7.06
N LEU A 285 10.34 -16.59 8.05
CA LEU A 285 9.86 -17.18 9.31
C LEU A 285 9.87 -16.19 10.49
N LEU A 286 10.91 -15.37 10.61
CA LEU A 286 11.12 -14.41 11.70
C LEU A 286 11.06 -12.95 11.23
N GLY A 287 11.63 -12.63 10.05
CA GLY A 287 11.53 -11.32 9.40
C GLY A 287 12.22 -10.15 10.11
N ALA A 288 12.59 -9.10 9.36
CA ALA A 288 12.85 -7.78 9.94
C ALA A 288 11.53 -7.18 10.49
N ALA A 289 11.58 -6.13 11.33
CA ALA A 289 10.38 -5.54 11.93
C ALA A 289 9.26 -5.24 10.92
N GLU A 290 9.68 -4.82 9.73
CA GLU A 290 8.89 -4.41 8.56
C GLU A 290 8.46 -5.58 7.63
N ASP A 291 8.93 -6.81 7.90
CA ASP A 291 8.54 -8.01 7.15
C ASP A 291 7.25 -8.61 7.73
N MET A 292 6.37 -9.14 6.88
CA MET A 292 5.10 -9.75 7.30
C MET A 292 5.27 -10.94 8.24
N ALA A 293 6.47 -11.52 8.33
CA ALA A 293 6.82 -12.61 9.24
C ALA A 293 7.03 -12.14 10.69
N HIS A 294 7.32 -10.85 10.90
CA HIS A 294 7.65 -10.33 12.23
C HIS A 294 6.43 -10.35 13.16
N PRO A 295 6.58 -10.74 14.45
CA PRO A 295 5.44 -10.94 15.35
C PRO A 295 4.49 -9.75 15.50
N ARG A 296 5.01 -8.51 15.44
CA ARG A 296 4.20 -7.29 15.54
C ARG A 296 3.33 -7.07 14.31
N TYR A 297 3.93 -7.13 13.13
CA TYR A 297 3.21 -7.03 11.86
C TYR A 297 2.24 -8.20 11.70
N ARG A 298 2.60 -9.43 12.07
CA ARG A 298 1.67 -10.58 12.11
C ARG A 298 0.47 -10.34 13.02
N ARG A 299 0.63 -9.66 14.16
CA ARG A 299 -0.50 -9.31 15.05
C ARG A 299 -1.39 -8.24 14.41
N LEU A 300 -0.81 -7.16 13.93
CA LEU A 300 -1.51 -6.10 13.19
C LEU A 300 -2.34 -6.71 12.05
N ARG A 301 -1.67 -7.45 11.16
CA ARG A 301 -2.27 -8.10 10.00
C ARG A 301 -3.41 -9.03 10.38
N ARG A 302 -3.22 -9.89 11.40
CA ARG A 302 -4.29 -10.79 11.86
C ARG A 302 -5.51 -10.02 12.36
N ARG A 303 -5.32 -8.95 13.14
CA ARG A 303 -6.42 -8.15 13.70
C ARG A 303 -7.17 -7.37 12.60
N LEU A 304 -6.45 -6.72 11.68
CA LEU A 304 -7.09 -6.03 10.55
C LEU A 304 -7.84 -6.99 9.64
N LEU A 305 -7.23 -8.14 9.28
CA LEU A 305 -7.93 -9.16 8.49
C LEU A 305 -9.15 -9.74 9.21
N GLN A 306 -9.13 -9.83 10.54
CA GLN A 306 -10.27 -10.29 11.33
C GLN A 306 -11.43 -9.30 11.28
N VAL A 307 -11.15 -7.99 11.32
CA VAL A 307 -12.16 -6.94 11.21
C VAL A 307 -12.68 -6.84 9.78
N LEU A 308 -11.80 -6.64 8.81
CA LEU A 308 -12.19 -6.35 7.42
C LEU A 308 -13.01 -7.48 6.77
N ARG A 309 -12.75 -8.75 7.12
CA ARG A 309 -13.51 -9.89 6.58
C ARG A 309 -15.00 -9.89 7.00
N GLU A 310 -15.38 -9.11 8.02
CA GLU A 310 -16.79 -8.92 8.42
C GLU A 310 -17.52 -7.99 7.43
N PHE A 311 -16.79 -7.26 6.57
CA PHE A 311 -17.34 -6.22 5.68
C PHE A 311 -16.89 -6.40 4.21
N PRO A 312 -17.44 -7.40 3.49
CA PRO A 312 -17.26 -7.53 2.04
C PRO A 312 -17.57 -6.22 1.29
N GLY A 313 -16.88 -5.95 0.18
CA GLY A 313 -16.97 -4.71 -0.61
C GLY A 313 -15.98 -3.62 -0.15
N THR A 314 -15.41 -3.72 1.05
CA THR A 314 -14.40 -2.77 1.53
C THR A 314 -13.10 -2.87 0.71
N VAL A 315 -12.45 -1.73 0.49
CA VAL A 315 -11.08 -1.67 -0.08
C VAL A 315 -10.07 -1.34 1.02
N TYR A 316 -8.95 -2.05 1.06
CA TYR A 316 -7.78 -1.71 1.86
C TYR A 316 -6.61 -1.38 0.94
N ALA A 317 -6.10 -0.14 1.00
CA ALA A 317 -4.98 0.33 0.18
C ALA A 317 -3.73 0.60 1.04
N ALA A 318 -2.58 0.14 0.55
CA ALA A 318 -1.29 0.28 1.24
C ALA A 318 -0.11 0.47 0.29
N GLY A 319 1.01 1.00 0.81
CA GLY A 319 2.28 1.18 0.10
C GLY A 319 3.30 0.09 0.47
N HIS A 320 4.50 0.51 0.91
CA HIS A 320 5.59 -0.29 1.53
C HIS A 320 6.32 -1.23 0.58
N ASP A 321 5.58 -2.02 -0.19
CA ASP A 321 6.14 -2.88 -1.21
C ASP A 321 6.26 -2.10 -2.52
N HIS A 322 7.48 -2.01 -3.06
CA HIS A 322 7.77 -1.23 -4.26
C HIS A 322 7.27 -1.89 -5.57
N ASN A 323 5.97 -2.15 -5.70
CA ASN A 323 5.30 -2.70 -6.87
C ASN A 323 3.78 -2.47 -6.77
N LEU A 324 3.07 -2.82 -7.84
CA LEU A 324 1.60 -2.79 -7.87
C LEU A 324 1.03 -4.18 -7.68
N GLN A 325 0.07 -4.35 -6.77
CA GLN A 325 -0.63 -5.62 -6.54
C GLN A 325 -2.10 -5.41 -6.19
N TYR A 326 -2.96 -6.31 -6.66
CA TYR A 326 -4.36 -6.38 -6.28
C TYR A 326 -4.75 -7.80 -5.89
N PHE A 327 -5.45 -7.92 -4.75
CA PHE A 327 -6.01 -9.18 -4.25
C PHE A 327 -7.49 -9.01 -3.93
N LEU A 328 -8.32 -9.97 -4.34
CA LEU A 328 -9.70 -10.12 -3.86
C LEU A 328 -9.80 -11.32 -2.92
N ARG A 329 -10.06 -11.10 -1.63
CA ARG A 329 -10.10 -12.18 -0.62
C ARG A 329 -11.30 -12.02 0.30
N ARG A 330 -12.18 -13.03 0.32
CA ARG A 330 -13.40 -13.05 1.17
C ARG A 330 -14.26 -11.79 0.97
N GLY A 331 -14.39 -11.36 -0.29
CA GLY A 331 -15.14 -10.16 -0.65
C GLY A 331 -14.44 -8.83 -0.36
N VAL A 332 -13.24 -8.81 0.24
CA VAL A 332 -12.48 -7.58 0.50
C VAL A 332 -11.40 -7.39 -0.56
N HIS A 333 -11.23 -6.15 -1.03
CA HIS A 333 -10.24 -5.74 -2.01
C HIS A 333 -8.98 -5.23 -1.30
N TYR A 334 -7.81 -5.72 -1.67
CA TYR A 334 -6.53 -5.28 -1.09
C TYR A 334 -5.62 -4.78 -2.20
N LEU A 335 -5.16 -3.53 -2.08
CA LEU A 335 -4.29 -2.85 -3.02
C LEU A 335 -2.91 -2.62 -2.37
N VAL A 336 -1.87 -2.86 -3.16
CA VAL A 336 -0.49 -2.49 -2.84
C VAL A 336 -0.03 -1.53 -3.93
N SER A 337 0.20 -0.26 -3.57
CA SER A 337 0.49 0.85 -4.46
C SER A 337 1.76 1.59 -4.02
N GLY A 338 2.85 0.84 -3.79
CA GLY A 338 4.09 1.36 -3.22
C GLY A 338 5.19 1.65 -4.26
N SER A 339 4.87 1.76 -5.55
CA SER A 339 5.87 1.96 -6.60
C SER A 339 6.00 3.41 -7.08
N GLY A 340 5.77 4.38 -6.20
CA GLY A 340 5.83 5.81 -6.53
C GLY A 340 7.22 6.28 -6.99
N SER A 341 8.31 5.81 -6.37
CA SER A 341 9.67 6.22 -6.76
C SER A 341 10.64 5.10 -7.09
N LYS A 342 10.36 3.87 -6.65
CA LYS A 342 11.22 2.69 -6.80
C LYS A 342 10.42 1.49 -7.28
N THR A 343 11.12 0.47 -7.77
CA THR A 343 10.53 -0.84 -8.06
C THR A 343 11.34 -1.96 -7.41
N ALA A 344 10.64 -3.03 -7.01
CA ALA A 344 11.19 -4.24 -6.44
C ALA A 344 10.41 -5.45 -6.93
N TYR A 345 11.07 -6.62 -6.88
CA TYR A 345 10.51 -7.87 -7.34
C TYR A 345 9.17 -8.22 -6.69
N VAL A 346 8.23 -8.67 -7.52
CA VAL A 346 6.94 -9.23 -7.13
C VAL A 346 6.71 -10.56 -7.85
N ALA A 347 6.28 -11.58 -7.11
CA ALA A 347 5.98 -12.88 -7.68
C ALA A 347 4.58 -12.92 -8.30
N ALA A 348 4.46 -13.54 -9.48
CA ALA A 348 3.18 -13.86 -10.09
C ALA A 348 2.39 -14.90 -9.26
N GLY A 349 1.06 -14.88 -9.33
CA GLY A 349 0.19 -15.84 -8.66
C GLY A 349 -0.04 -15.54 -7.18
N GLY A 350 0.12 -16.52 -6.28
CA GLY A 350 0.04 -16.28 -4.83
C GLY A 350 -1.31 -15.76 -4.31
N LYS A 351 -2.40 -16.03 -5.03
CA LYS A 351 -3.77 -15.48 -4.81
C LYS A 351 -3.92 -13.99 -5.18
N ALA A 352 -2.92 -13.37 -5.79
CA ALA A 352 -3.08 -12.05 -6.41
C ALA A 352 -3.92 -12.18 -7.69
N THR A 353 -4.80 -11.21 -7.90
CA THR A 353 -5.55 -11.02 -9.15
C THR A 353 -4.67 -10.33 -10.18
N PHE A 354 -3.89 -9.33 -9.75
CA PHE A 354 -2.95 -8.59 -10.58
C PHE A 354 -1.65 -8.32 -9.82
N VAL A 355 -0.49 -8.42 -10.50
CA VAL A 355 0.79 -7.88 -10.00
C VAL A 355 1.62 -7.29 -11.15
N HIS A 356 2.39 -6.24 -10.85
CA HIS A 356 3.32 -5.64 -11.81
C HIS A 356 4.50 -4.93 -11.13
N GLU A 357 5.74 -5.30 -11.50
CA GLU A 357 6.95 -4.56 -11.10
C GLU A 357 7.17 -3.37 -12.05
N ARG A 358 6.40 -2.30 -11.84
CA ARG A 358 6.56 -1.04 -12.57
C ARG A 358 6.25 0.15 -11.67
N LYS A 359 6.89 1.28 -11.96
CA LYS A 359 6.57 2.56 -11.31
C LYS A 359 5.15 2.96 -11.68
N GLY A 360 4.41 3.52 -10.73
CA GLY A 360 3.01 3.88 -10.95
C GLY A 360 2.21 3.89 -9.66
N PHE A 361 0.89 3.93 -9.81
CA PHE A 361 -0.06 3.93 -8.70
C PHE A 361 -1.41 3.34 -9.13
N PHE A 362 -2.27 3.04 -8.16
CA PHE A 362 -3.67 2.72 -8.39
C PHE A 362 -4.56 3.95 -8.21
N SER A 363 -5.63 4.04 -8.99
CA SER A 363 -6.77 4.91 -8.70
C SER A 363 -8.07 4.12 -8.63
N LEU A 364 -9.05 4.69 -7.93
CA LEU A 364 -10.42 4.22 -7.89
C LEU A 364 -11.36 5.29 -8.43
N ASP A 365 -12.23 4.93 -9.36
CA ASP A 365 -13.27 5.79 -9.90
C ASP A 365 -14.62 5.32 -9.33
N TYR A 366 -15.27 6.18 -8.54
CA TYR A 366 -16.54 5.93 -7.86
C TYR A 366 -17.68 6.62 -8.60
N TYR A 367 -18.74 5.88 -8.92
CA TYR A 367 -19.86 6.33 -9.75
C TYR A 367 -21.13 6.56 -8.94
N ALA A 368 -22.06 7.34 -9.50
CA ALA A 368 -23.31 7.71 -8.83
C ALA A 368 -24.22 6.52 -8.51
N ASP A 369 -24.09 5.40 -9.23
CA ASP A 369 -24.82 4.15 -9.00
C ASP A 369 -24.13 3.23 -7.98
N GLY A 370 -23.06 3.71 -7.33
CA GLY A 370 -22.29 2.98 -6.34
C GLY A 370 -21.22 2.05 -6.93
N GLN A 371 -21.06 1.99 -8.25
CA GLN A 371 -19.97 1.23 -8.85
C GLN A 371 -18.61 1.83 -8.49
N LEU A 372 -17.63 0.95 -8.29
CA LEU A 372 -16.26 1.32 -7.98
C LEU A 372 -15.29 0.60 -8.93
N TRP A 373 -14.48 1.35 -9.65
CA TRP A 373 -13.58 0.81 -10.67
C TRP A 373 -12.13 1.05 -10.30
N LEU A 374 -11.31 0.00 -10.34
CA LEU A 374 -9.88 0.06 -10.15
C LEU A 374 -9.16 0.33 -11.47
N HIS A 375 -8.18 1.24 -11.44
CA HIS A 375 -7.33 1.58 -12.57
C HIS A 375 -5.85 1.58 -12.18
N THR A 376 -5.00 1.06 -13.06
CA THR A 376 -3.54 1.22 -12.99
C THR A 376 -3.09 2.46 -13.75
N TRP A 377 -2.22 3.25 -13.13
CA TRP A 377 -1.55 4.40 -13.73
C TRP A 377 -0.04 4.15 -13.75
N GLU A 378 0.54 4.05 -14.95
CA GLU A 378 1.97 3.78 -15.15
C GLU A 378 2.53 4.73 -16.22
N PRO A 379 3.72 5.30 -16.05
CA PRO A 379 4.32 6.16 -17.07
C PRO A 379 4.92 5.32 -18.20
N ALA A 380 4.67 5.74 -19.45
CA ALA A 380 5.25 5.19 -20.67
C ALA A 380 6.69 5.65 -20.87
N ASP A 381 7.00 6.88 -20.46
CA ASP A 381 8.24 7.59 -20.71
C ASP A 381 8.68 8.42 -19.48
N GLN A 382 9.72 9.25 -19.62
CA GLN A 382 10.19 10.14 -18.54
C GLN A 382 9.28 11.37 -18.35
N GLN A 383 8.47 11.70 -19.35
CA GLN A 383 7.54 12.84 -19.34
C GLN A 383 6.22 12.51 -18.62
N GLY A 384 6.09 11.30 -18.09
CA GLY A 384 4.89 10.86 -17.39
C GLY A 384 3.68 10.71 -18.31
N THR A 385 3.88 10.45 -19.60
CA THR A 385 2.79 10.09 -20.51
C THR A 385 2.14 8.79 -20.02
N PRO A 386 0.81 8.69 -19.89
CA PRO A 386 0.17 7.45 -19.48
C PRO A 386 0.49 6.30 -20.44
N ALA A 387 0.96 5.17 -19.91
CA ALA A 387 1.11 3.94 -20.67
C ALA A 387 -0.28 3.33 -20.98
N PRO A 388 -0.39 2.45 -21.98
CA PRO A 388 -1.59 1.64 -22.15
C PRO A 388 -1.94 0.94 -20.84
N THR A 389 -3.22 1.00 -20.45
CA THR A 389 -3.72 0.42 -19.20
C THR A 389 -3.22 -1.01 -19.03
N SER A 390 -2.50 -1.28 -17.95
CA SER A 390 -1.99 -2.63 -17.66
C SER A 390 -3.07 -3.49 -16.99
N PHE A 391 -3.98 -2.87 -16.24
CA PHE A 391 -5.14 -3.52 -15.64
C PHE A 391 -6.24 -2.51 -15.23
N ARG A 392 -7.51 -2.90 -15.45
CA ARG A 392 -8.68 -2.25 -14.85
C ARG A 392 -9.68 -3.30 -14.39
N TRP A 393 -10.45 -3.02 -13.34
CA TRP A 393 -11.34 -4.02 -12.78
C TRP A 393 -12.52 -3.41 -12.01
N PRO A 394 -13.77 -3.85 -12.27
CA PRO A 394 -14.90 -3.49 -11.41
C PRO A 394 -14.74 -4.17 -10.05
N LEU A 395 -14.80 -3.40 -8.98
CA LEU A 395 -14.83 -3.94 -7.63
C LEU A 395 -16.26 -4.37 -7.29
N VAL A 396 -16.39 -5.32 -6.37
CA VAL A 396 -17.72 -5.82 -5.99
C VAL A 396 -18.43 -4.69 -5.24
N PRO A 397 -19.59 -4.21 -5.74
CA PRO A 397 -20.27 -3.10 -5.09
C PRO A 397 -20.75 -3.50 -3.70
N VAL A 398 -20.78 -2.53 -2.79
CA VAL A 398 -21.46 -2.69 -1.50
C VAL A 398 -22.96 -2.63 -1.80
N PRO A 399 -23.76 -3.66 -1.45
CA PRO A 399 -25.21 -3.59 -1.60
C PRO A 399 -25.74 -2.39 -0.80
N ALA A 400 -26.59 -1.57 -1.42
CA ALA A 400 -27.29 -0.49 -0.73
C ALA A 400 -27.97 -1.04 0.54
N PRO A 401 -28.10 -0.25 1.62
CA PRO A 401 -28.85 -0.71 2.78
C PRO A 401 -30.28 -0.99 2.31
N ALA A 402 -30.87 -2.09 2.77
CA ALA A 402 -32.30 -2.29 2.57
C ALA A 402 -33.02 -1.04 3.07
N ALA A 403 -33.93 -0.48 2.26
CA ALA A 403 -34.81 0.58 2.72
C ALA A 403 -35.44 0.13 4.04
N THR A 404 -35.35 0.96 5.07
CA THR A 404 -36.01 0.67 6.34
C THR A 404 -37.49 0.48 5.99
N PRO A 405 -38.09 -0.70 6.27
CA PRO A 405 -39.51 -0.87 6.00
C PRO A 405 -40.25 0.25 6.73
N PRO A 406 -41.28 0.86 6.11
CA PRO A 406 -42.06 1.90 6.76
C PRO A 406 -42.50 1.39 8.13
N PRO A 407 -42.48 2.25 9.18
CA PRO A 407 -42.90 1.84 10.51
C PRO A 407 -44.26 1.16 10.39
N ALA A 408 -44.40 0.00 11.04
CA ALA A 408 -45.68 -0.69 11.11
C ALA A 408 -46.75 0.32 11.58
N PRO A 409 -47.94 0.34 10.95
CA PRO A 409 -49.00 1.25 11.35
C PRO A 409 -49.24 1.07 12.84
N ALA A 410 -49.31 2.19 13.57
CA ALA A 410 -49.57 2.17 15.00
C ALA A 410 -50.85 1.35 15.27
N PRO A 411 -50.87 0.47 16.29
CA PRO A 411 -52.09 -0.24 16.63
C PRO A 411 -53.19 0.79 16.87
N ALA A 412 -54.34 0.59 16.23
CA ALA A 412 -55.52 1.42 16.43
C ALA A 412 -55.79 1.47 17.93
N GLY A 413 -55.60 2.64 18.53
CA GLY A 413 -55.88 2.85 19.94
C GLY A 413 -57.33 2.47 20.19
N SER A 414 -57.55 1.46 21.02
CA SER A 414 -58.86 1.20 21.60
C SER A 414 -59.19 2.39 22.50
N ALA A 415 -60.04 3.26 21.99
CA ALA A 415 -60.82 4.16 22.82
C ALA A 415 -61.63 3.30 23.80
N GLY A 416 -61.34 3.46 25.09
CA GLY A 416 -62.08 2.93 26.22
C GLY A 416 -62.15 4.02 27.27
#